data_AF-A0A1B0F9P2-F1
#
_entry.id   AF-A0A1B0F9P2-F1
#
_cell.length_a   1.000
_cell.length_b   1.000
_cell.length_c   1.000
_cell.angle_alpha   90.00
_cell.angle_beta   90.00
_cell.angle_gamma   90.00
#
_symmetry.space_group_name_H-M   'P 1'
#
loop_
_entity.id
_entity.type
_entity.pdbx_description
1 polymer ?
#
loop_
_entity_poly.entity_id
_entity_poly.type
_entity_poly.pdbx_seq_one_letter_code
_entity_poly.pdbx_strand_id
1 'polypeptide(L)' 'MIPRWVYRGLVSPDGSLKGYLEFTLSEFKISDSAALNSLAGDDSNLTVCRYTDFREPPNLEIPYI' A
#
# COMPACT_ATOMS: atom_id res chain seq x y z
N MET A 1 13.49 11.24 -7.17
CA MET A 1 14.37 10.08 -7.50
C MET A 1 14.83 9.29 -6.28
N ILE A 2 14.76 9.82 -5.04
CA ILE A 2 15.32 9.20 -3.83
C ILE A 2 14.69 7.82 -3.47
N PRO A 3 13.36 7.61 -3.49
CA PRO A 3 12.77 6.34 -3.03
C PRO A 3 13.18 5.12 -3.87
N ARG A 4 13.36 5.31 -5.19
CA ARG A 4 13.86 4.26 -6.10
C ARG A 4 15.30 3.85 -5.79
N TRP A 5 16.12 4.81 -5.35
CA TRP A 5 17.49 4.54 -4.95
C TRP A 5 17.54 3.79 -3.61
N VAL A 6 16.72 4.22 -2.64
CA VAL A 6 16.59 3.55 -1.34
C VAL A 6 16.13 2.11 -1.53
N TYR A 7 15.11 1.87 -2.34
CA TYR A 7 14.64 0.51 -2.64
C TYR A 7 15.74 -0.37 -3.24
N ARG A 8 16.47 0.13 -4.23
CA ARG A 8 17.57 -0.62 -4.85
C ARG A 8 18.73 -0.91 -3.91
N GLY A 9 19.02 0.00 -2.98
CA GLY A 9 20.16 -0.14 -2.07
C GLY A 9 19.85 -0.93 -0.80
N LEU A 10 18.61 -0.89 -0.31
CA LEU A 10 18.24 -1.43 1.00
C LEU A 10 17.24 -2.60 0.94
N VAL A 11 16.44 -2.70 -0.12
CA VAL A 11 15.29 -3.64 -0.17
C VAL A 11 15.45 -4.69 -1.27
N SER A 12 15.86 -4.31 -2.47
CA SER A 12 16.04 -5.24 -3.59
C SER A 12 17.39 -5.96 -3.48
N PRO A 13 17.40 -7.31 -3.34
CA PRO A 13 18.64 -8.08 -3.24
C PRO A 13 19.45 -8.10 -4.54
N ASP A 14 18.78 -7.92 -5.68
CA ASP A 14 19.36 -7.88 -7.02
C ASP A 14 19.60 -6.46 -7.55
N GLY A 15 19.26 -5.42 -6.77
CA GLY A 15 19.40 -4.02 -7.16
C GLY A 15 18.45 -3.58 -8.29
N SER A 16 17.46 -4.40 -8.64
CA SER A 16 16.46 -4.06 -9.65
C SER A 16 15.29 -3.28 -9.04
N LEU A 17 14.28 -2.99 -9.88
CA LEU A 17 13.02 -2.38 -9.44
C LEU A 17 11.86 -3.38 -9.47
N LYS A 18 12.16 -4.68 -9.57
CA LYS A 18 11.13 -5.71 -9.44
C LYS A 18 10.54 -5.63 -8.04
N GLY A 19 9.20 -5.57 -7.94
CA GLY A 19 8.49 -5.38 -6.66
C GLY A 19 8.48 -3.93 -6.13
N TYR A 20 9.11 -2.97 -6.82
CA TYR A 20 9.14 -1.57 -6.34
C TYR A 20 7.73 -0.98 -6.17
N LEU A 21 6.83 -1.28 -7.11
CA LEU A 21 5.44 -0.81 -7.04
C LEU A 21 4.72 -1.36 -5.81
N GLU A 22 4.84 -2.66 -5.52
CA GLU A 22 4.26 -3.27 -4.32
C GLU A 22 4.84 -2.69 -3.03
N PHE A 23 6.14 -2.37 -3.02
CA PHE A 23 6.81 -1.72 -1.89
C PHE A 23 6.34 -0.28 -1.65
N THR A 24 6.03 0.47 -2.71
CA THR A 24 5.59 1.88 -2.61
C THR A 24 4.11 2.07 -2.35
N LEU A 25 3.32 0.99 -2.43
CA LEU A 25 1.88 1.04 -2.31
C LEU A 25 1.46 0.50 -0.94
N SER A 26 0.97 1.38 -0.09
CA SER A 26 0.35 1.01 1.18
C SER A 26 -1.07 0.49 0.96
N GLU A 27 -1.51 -0.41 1.82
CA GLU A 27 -2.83 -1.04 1.79
C GLU A 27 -3.79 -0.33 2.73
N PHE A 28 -5.03 -0.15 2.29
CA PHE A 28 -6.09 0.46 3.09
C PHE A 28 -7.34 -0.42 3.07
N LYS A 29 -7.88 -0.76 4.24
CA LYS A 29 -9.16 -1.48 4.33
C LYS A 29 -10.30 -0.52 4.04
N ILE A 30 -11.06 -0.83 2.99
CA ILE A 30 -12.16 0.03 2.52
C ILE A 30 -13.23 0.20 3.62
N SER A 31 -13.43 -0.83 4.45
CA SER A 31 -14.33 -0.82 5.60
C SER A 31 -14.04 0.26 6.63
N ASP A 32 -12.79 0.75 6.71
CA ASP A 32 -12.36 1.67 7.75
C ASP A 32 -12.75 3.12 7.44
N SER A 33 -13.24 3.39 6.23
CA SER A 33 -13.73 4.70 5.82
C SER A 33 -15.09 4.59 5.15
N ALA A 34 -16.11 5.23 5.75
CA ALA A 34 -17.45 5.27 5.20
C ALA A 34 -17.50 5.88 3.78
N ALA A 35 -16.62 6.84 3.48
CA ALA A 35 -16.52 7.45 2.16
C ALA A 35 -15.98 6.46 1.12
N LEU A 36 -14.93 5.70 1.45
CA LEU A 36 -14.36 4.70 0.56
C LEU A 36 -15.29 3.50 0.40
N ASN A 37 -15.95 3.08 1.48
CA ASN A 37 -16.95 2.02 1.45
C ASN A 37 -18.14 2.40 0.55
N SER A 38 -18.59 3.66 0.59
CA SER A 38 -19.64 4.14 -0.32
C SER A 38 -19.19 4.20 -1.79
N LEU A 39 -17.89 4.32 -2.05
CA LEU A 39 -17.33 4.34 -3.41
C LEU A 39 -17.13 2.94 -4.01
N ALA A 40 -17.02 1.91 -3.16
CA ALA A 40 -16.90 0.52 -3.60
C ALA A 40 -18.16 0.01 -4.34
N GLY A 41 -19.29 0.69 -4.19
CA GLY A 41 -20.52 0.39 -4.93
C GLY A 41 -21.07 -1.01 -4.60
N ASP A 42 -21.54 -1.71 -5.64
CA ASP A 42 -22.09 -3.08 -5.55
C ASP A 42 -21.00 -4.16 -5.63
N ASP A 43 -19.73 -3.75 -5.76
CA ASP A 43 -18.60 -4.66 -5.87
C ASP A 43 -18.15 -5.12 -4.48
N SER A 44 -18.98 -5.98 -3.88
CA SER A 44 -18.84 -6.50 -2.52
C SER A 44 -17.53 -7.29 -2.28
N ASN A 45 -16.76 -7.55 -3.34
CA ASN A 45 -15.48 -8.25 -3.27
C ASN A 45 -14.29 -7.31 -3.04
N LEU A 46 -14.47 -5.99 -3.18
CA LEU A 46 -13.42 -5.00 -2.93
C LEU A 46 -13.27 -4.75 -1.43
N THR A 47 -12.26 -5.40 -0.83
CA THR A 47 -11.96 -5.29 0.60
C THR A 47 -10.82 -4.31 0.91
N VAL A 48 -9.88 -4.17 -0.03
CA VAL A 48 -8.65 -3.39 0.15
C VAL A 48 -8.41 -2.51 -1.08
N CYS A 49 -8.01 -1.26 -0.86
CA CYS A 49 -7.47 -0.37 -1.88
C CYS A 49 -6.00 -0.06 -1.58
N ARG A 50 -5.23 0.34 -2.60
CA ARG A 50 -3.80 0.65 -2.47
C ARG A 50 -3.52 2.08 -2.90
N TYR A 51 -2.66 2.78 -2.17
CA TYR A 51 -2.32 4.18 -2.41
C TYR A 51 -0.83 4.45 -2.24
N THR A 52 -0.34 5.51 -2.87
CA THR A 52 1.09 5.86 -2.86
C THR A 52 1.46 6.57 -1.55
N ASP A 53 1.77 5.78 -0.54
CA ASP A 53 2.28 6.23 0.76
C ASP A 53 3.08 5.10 1.41
N PHE A 54 3.90 5.42 2.41
CA PHE A 54 4.75 4.45 3.12
C PHE A 54 4.21 4.09 4.51
N ARG A 55 2.88 4.08 4.66
CA ARG A 55 2.21 3.79 5.93
C ARG A 55 2.09 2.31 6.20
N GLU A 56 2.05 1.98 7.49
CA GLU A 56 1.89 0.59 7.94
C GLU A 56 0.55 -0.02 7.52
N PRO A 57 0.55 -1.28 7.04
CA PRO A 57 -0.66 -1.96 6.60
C PRO A 57 -1.64 -2.23 7.75
N PRO A 58 -2.92 -2.46 7.43
CA PRO A 58 -4.03 -2.54 8.39
C PRO A 58 -4.06 -3.81 9.25
N ASN A 59 -3.03 -4.66 9.15
CA ASN A 59 -2.89 -5.90 9.91
C ASN A 59 -1.77 -5.81 10.95
N LEU A 60 -1.08 -4.66 11.06
CA LEU A 60 -0.06 -4.41 12.07
C LEU A 60 -0.65 -3.78 13.33
N GLU A 61 0.16 -3.71 14.39
CA GLU A 61 -0.21 -3.24 15.72
C GLU A 61 -0.62 -1.76 15.74
N ILE A 62 -0.05 -0.96 14.82
CA ILE A 62 -0.32 0.47 14.63
C ILE A 62 -0.69 0.74 13.15
N PRO A 63 -1.95 0.52 12.75
CA PRO A 63 -2.36 0.65 11.35
C PRO A 63 -2.33 2.10 10.87
N TYR A 64 -1.96 2.30 9.60
CA TYR A 64 -2.01 3.58 8.88
C TYR A 64 -1.06 4.68 9.41
N ILE A 65 -0.07 4.35 10.23
CA ILE A 65 0.93 5.31 10.72
C ILE A 65 2.12 5.44 9.78
#